data_AF-A0A6M1SX55-F1
#
_entry.id   AF-A0A6M1SX55-F1
#
_cell.length_a   1.000
_cell.length_b   1.000
_cell.length_c   1.000
_cell.angle_alpha   90.00
_cell.angle_beta   90.00
_cell.angle_gamma   90.00
#
_symmetry.space_group_name_H-M   'P 1'
#
loop_
_entity.id
_entity.type
_entity.pdbx_description
1 polymer ?
#
loop_
_entity_poly.entity_id
_entity_poly.type
_entity_poly.pdbx_seq_one_letter_code
_entity_poly.pdbx_strand_id
1 'polypeptide(L)'
;MDWSLFGLVPMLFGMAPADSPRALLDAIYQPLQSGEVVNLEEHYSDHLQALIANNLELNAVDVTGAAIDPEAPGIVEFNPFLNGTDASLVNLSVTEPVVQGQSAVALVSFDTASVPTTLSISMINDGAWKIDDVASVGAGEKWLYSWLLQYDPYNQQ
;
A
#
# COMPACT_ATOMS: atom_id res chain seq x y z
N MET A 1 13.66 32.90 -1.26
CA MET A 1 12.45 32.07 -1.13
C MET A 1 12.63 31.28 0.16
N ASP A 2 11.85 31.65 1.16
CA ASP A 2 11.87 31.01 2.46
C ASP A 2 11.04 29.72 2.37
N TRP A 3 11.68 28.57 2.60
CA TRP A 3 11.08 27.23 2.50
C TRP A 3 10.58 26.71 3.86
N SER A 4 10.50 27.56 4.88
CA SER A 4 10.17 27.17 6.26
C SER A 4 8.67 26.90 6.55
N LEU A 5 7.79 26.83 5.54
CA LEU A 5 6.33 26.77 5.75
C LEU A 5 5.62 25.46 5.35
N PHE A 6 6.34 24.34 5.18
CA PHE A 6 5.72 23.01 5.16
C PHE A 6 5.96 22.33 6.50
N GLY A 7 5.28 22.83 7.53
CA GLY A 7 5.15 22.11 8.78
C GLY A 7 4.37 20.83 8.53
N LEU A 8 5.08 19.70 8.40
CA LEU A 8 4.53 18.39 8.68
C LEU A 8 4.11 18.41 10.15
N VAL A 9 2.83 18.69 10.42
CA VAL A 9 2.25 18.45 11.73
C VAL A 9 1.99 16.95 11.79
N PRO A 10 2.75 16.17 12.58
CA PRO A 10 2.36 14.79 12.83
C PRO A 10 1.07 14.86 13.67
N MET A 11 -0.07 14.54 13.07
CA MET A 11 -1.29 14.37 13.86
C MET A 11 -1.25 13.01 14.53
N LEU A 12 -1.29 13.05 15.87
CA LEU A 12 -1.74 11.95 16.71
C LEU A 12 -3.12 11.49 16.23
N PHE A 13 -3.35 10.19 16.12
CA PHE A 13 -4.62 9.57 15.73
C PHE A 13 -5.82 10.22 16.45
N GLY A 14 -6.49 11.16 15.76
CA GLY A 14 -7.78 11.68 16.18
C GLY A 14 -8.88 10.70 15.77
N MET A 15 -10.02 10.74 16.44
CA MET A 15 -11.17 9.90 16.08
C MET A 15 -11.77 10.42 14.76
N ALA A 16 -11.28 9.90 13.63
CA ALA A 16 -11.80 10.23 12.31
C ALA A 16 -13.26 9.72 12.16
N PRO A 17 -14.08 10.35 11.31
CA PRO A 17 -15.39 9.79 10.96
C PRO A 17 -15.23 8.36 10.42
N ALA A 18 -16.06 7.43 10.88
CA ALA A 18 -15.94 6.02 10.52
C ALA A 18 -15.94 5.76 9.00
N ASP A 19 -16.70 6.57 8.24
CA ASP A 19 -16.80 6.47 6.78
C ASP A 19 -15.87 7.47 6.05
N SER A 20 -14.67 7.71 6.58
CA SER A 20 -13.67 8.59 5.98
C SER A 20 -12.48 7.81 5.41
N PRO A 21 -11.75 8.36 4.41
CA PRO A 21 -10.50 7.74 3.96
C PRO A 21 -9.47 7.66 5.09
N ARG A 22 -9.51 8.59 6.05
CA ARG A 22 -8.62 8.54 7.22
C ARG A 22 -8.91 7.33 8.10
N ALA A 23 -10.18 7.03 8.36
CA ALA A 23 -10.56 5.84 9.13
C ALA A 23 -10.11 4.54 8.44
N LEU A 24 -10.14 4.49 7.10
CA LEU A 24 -9.58 3.37 6.34
C LEU A 24 -8.07 3.20 6.57
N LEU A 25 -7.30 4.29 6.51
CA LEU A 25 -5.86 4.24 6.77
C LEU A 25 -5.56 3.87 8.23
N ASP A 26 -6.32 4.41 9.18
CA ASP A 26 -6.14 4.09 10.59
C ASP A 26 -6.44 2.61 10.87
N ALA A 27 -7.45 2.03 10.21
CA ALA A 27 -7.78 0.61 10.31
C ALA A 27 -6.67 -0.32 9.80
N ILE A 28 -5.83 0.15 8.87
CA ILE A 28 -4.69 -0.60 8.35
C ILE A 28 -3.44 -0.36 9.21
N TYR A 29 -3.10 0.90 9.47
CA TYR A 29 -1.81 1.24 10.05
C TYR A 29 -1.75 1.10 11.58
N GLN A 30 -2.87 1.23 12.31
CA GLN A 30 -2.84 1.03 13.77
C GLN A 30 -2.51 -0.42 14.16
N PRO A 31 -3.12 -1.46 13.55
CA PRO A 31 -2.72 -2.83 13.83
C PRO A 31 -1.31 -3.14 13.32
N LEU A 32 -0.92 -2.67 12.11
CA LEU A 32 0.44 -2.87 11.59
C LEU A 32 1.51 -2.27 12.51
N GLN A 33 1.28 -1.07 13.05
CA GLN A 33 2.18 -0.43 14.01
C GLN A 33 2.31 -1.23 15.31
N SER A 34 1.28 -2.00 15.67
CA SER A 34 1.26 -2.88 16.83
C SER A 34 1.83 -4.28 16.54
N GLY A 35 2.27 -4.53 15.30
CA GLY A 35 2.76 -5.83 14.86
C GLY A 35 1.66 -6.87 14.63
N GLU A 36 0.41 -6.44 14.51
CA GLU A 36 -0.72 -7.31 14.25
C GLU A 36 -0.81 -7.67 12.76
N VAL A 37 -1.31 -8.87 12.48
CA VAL A 37 -1.61 -9.31 11.12
C VAL A 37 -2.92 -8.66 10.67
N VAL A 38 -2.87 -7.94 9.54
CA VAL A 38 -4.04 -7.30 8.92
C VAL A 38 -4.46 -8.10 7.70
N ASN A 39 -5.77 -8.36 7.56
CA ASN A 39 -6.32 -8.86 6.31
C ASN A 39 -6.42 -7.70 5.30
N LEU A 40 -5.34 -7.44 4.57
CA LEU A 40 -5.25 -6.30 3.66
C LEU A 40 -6.28 -6.39 2.52
N GLU A 41 -6.63 -7.59 2.09
CA GLU A 41 -7.56 -7.82 0.98
C GLU A 41 -8.95 -7.25 1.24
N GLU A 42 -9.40 -7.24 2.50
CA GLU A 42 -10.68 -6.64 2.89
C GLU A 42 -10.73 -5.13 2.64
N HIS A 43 -9.57 -4.47 2.54
CA HIS A 43 -9.46 -3.03 2.35
C HIS A 43 -9.28 -2.63 0.89
N TYR A 44 -9.02 -3.56 -0.03
CA TYR A 44 -8.79 -3.28 -1.45
C TYR A 44 -10.09 -3.01 -2.23
N SER A 45 -9.97 -2.21 -3.29
CA SER A 45 -11.01 -2.02 -4.28
C SER A 45 -11.21 -3.29 -5.12
N ASP A 46 -12.37 -3.45 -5.73
CA ASP A 46 -12.66 -4.60 -6.61
C ASP A 46 -11.63 -4.72 -7.75
N HIS A 47 -11.17 -3.57 -8.28
CA HIS A 47 -10.13 -3.54 -9.30
C HIS A 47 -8.80 -4.12 -8.78
N LEU A 48 -8.32 -3.67 -7.63
CA LEU A 48 -7.07 -4.16 -7.08
C LEU A 48 -7.17 -5.65 -6.66
N GLN A 49 -8.32 -6.08 -6.12
CA GLN A 49 -8.58 -7.50 -5.84
C GLN A 49 -8.52 -8.34 -7.12
N ALA A 50 -9.08 -7.87 -8.23
CA ALA A 50 -9.02 -8.58 -9.51
C ALA A 50 -7.58 -8.75 -10.02
N LEU A 51 -6.72 -7.74 -9.83
CA LEU A 51 -5.30 -7.83 -10.19
C LEU A 51 -4.56 -8.87 -9.33
N ILE A 52 -4.85 -8.93 -8.03
CA ILE A 52 -4.28 -9.95 -7.13
C ILE A 52 -4.74 -11.34 -7.55
N ALA A 53 -6.04 -11.53 -7.78
CA ALA A 53 -6.58 -12.81 -8.22
C ALA A 53 -5.92 -13.29 -9.53
N ASN A 54 -5.78 -12.40 -10.52
CA ASN A 54 -5.10 -12.72 -11.77
C ASN A 54 -3.61 -13.06 -11.53
N ASN A 55 -2.89 -12.33 -10.68
CA ASN A 55 -1.50 -12.64 -10.34
C ASN A 55 -1.37 -14.03 -9.70
N LEU A 56 -2.28 -14.40 -8.79
CA LEU A 56 -2.31 -15.73 -8.17
C LEU A 56 -2.58 -16.84 -9.18
N GLU A 57 -3.48 -16.62 -10.14
CA GLU A 57 -3.76 -17.57 -11.22
C GLU A 57 -2.53 -17.79 -12.12
N LEU A 58 -1.80 -16.73 -12.46
CA LEU A 58 -0.57 -16.82 -13.26
C LEU A 58 0.56 -17.53 -12.52
N ASN A 59 0.68 -17.29 -11.21
CA ASN A 59 1.68 -17.93 -10.35
C ASN A 59 1.28 -19.33 -9.86
N ALA A 60 0.10 -19.84 -10.23
CA ALA A 60 -0.32 -21.17 -9.84
C ALA A 60 0.60 -22.25 -10.45
N VAL A 61 0.63 -23.43 -9.82
CA VAL A 61 1.42 -24.57 -10.29
C VAL A 61 0.55 -25.66 -10.86
N ASP A 62 1.05 -26.38 -11.85
CA ASP A 62 0.38 -27.53 -12.45
C ASP A 62 0.49 -28.81 -11.58
N VAL A 63 -0.05 -29.93 -12.07
CA VAL A 63 -0.02 -31.23 -11.37
C VAL A 63 1.39 -31.79 -11.15
N THR A 64 2.40 -31.24 -11.82
CA THR A 64 3.81 -31.60 -11.68
C THR A 64 4.56 -30.65 -10.76
N GLY A 65 3.92 -29.57 -10.33
CA GLY A 65 4.52 -28.51 -9.52
C GLY A 65 5.24 -27.43 -10.34
N ALA A 66 5.10 -27.42 -11.67
CA ALA A 66 5.67 -26.38 -12.52
C ALA A 66 4.76 -25.15 -12.54
N ALA A 67 5.34 -23.95 -12.50
CA ALA A 67 4.59 -22.70 -12.65
C ALA A 67 3.84 -22.68 -13.98
N ILE A 68 2.57 -22.28 -13.96
CA ILE A 68 1.72 -22.14 -15.15
C ILE A 68 2.29 -21.07 -16.08
N ASP A 69 2.70 -19.94 -15.51
CA ASP A 69 3.46 -18.91 -16.20
C ASP A 69 4.80 -18.67 -15.47
N PRO A 70 5.93 -19.13 -16.02
CA PRO A 70 7.24 -18.97 -15.38
C PRO A 70 7.73 -17.51 -15.37
N GLU A 71 7.12 -16.62 -16.15
CA GLU A 71 7.46 -15.19 -16.21
C GLU A 71 6.55 -14.34 -15.30
N ALA A 72 5.60 -14.97 -14.59
CA ALA A 72 4.70 -14.27 -13.69
C ALA A 72 5.47 -13.65 -12.49
N PRO A 73 5.16 -12.41 -12.10
CA PRO A 73 5.82 -11.77 -10.96
C PRO A 73 5.38 -12.42 -9.65
N GLY A 74 6.34 -12.88 -8.84
CA GLY A 74 6.10 -13.49 -7.53
C GLY A 74 6.00 -12.44 -6.42
N ILE A 75 4.76 -12.08 -6.03
CA ILE A 75 4.49 -10.98 -5.09
C ILE A 75 3.88 -11.42 -3.77
N VAL A 76 3.57 -12.70 -3.62
CA VAL A 76 2.69 -13.23 -2.55
C VAL A 76 3.16 -12.90 -1.13
N GLU A 77 4.45 -12.65 -0.91
CA GLU A 77 4.99 -12.27 0.42
C GLU A 77 5.14 -10.76 0.64
N PHE A 78 4.92 -9.93 -0.38
CA PHE A 78 5.14 -8.49 -0.31
C PHE A 78 3.95 -7.75 0.30
N ASN A 79 4.17 -7.04 1.41
CA ASN A 79 3.17 -6.13 1.97
C ASN A 79 3.41 -4.70 1.43
N PRO A 80 2.50 -4.16 0.59
CA PRO A 80 2.68 -2.85 -0.01
C PRO A 80 2.64 -1.71 1.02
N PHE A 81 2.02 -1.88 2.18
CA PHE A 81 1.97 -0.86 3.23
C PHE A 81 3.23 -0.82 4.11
N LEU A 82 4.08 -1.84 4.01
CA LEU A 82 5.35 -1.93 4.72
C LEU A 82 6.55 -1.73 3.80
N ASN A 83 6.32 -1.64 2.48
CA ASN A 83 7.36 -1.64 1.46
C ASN A 83 8.29 -2.87 1.57
N GLY A 84 7.71 -4.05 1.80
CA GLY A 84 8.45 -5.29 2.02
C GLY A 84 7.69 -6.31 2.87
N THR A 85 8.43 -7.21 3.51
CA THR A 85 7.91 -8.27 4.40
C THR A 85 8.02 -7.91 5.89
N ASP A 86 8.88 -6.95 6.24
CA ASP A 86 9.24 -6.62 7.62
C ASP A 86 8.24 -5.68 8.31
N ALA A 87 7.85 -6.03 9.53
CA ALA A 87 6.75 -5.39 10.27
C ALA A 87 7.15 -4.19 11.15
N SER A 88 8.36 -3.63 11.04
CA SER A 88 8.79 -2.55 11.95
C SER A 88 8.55 -1.16 11.35
N LEU A 89 7.44 -0.53 11.74
CA LEU A 89 7.11 0.85 11.41
C LEU A 89 7.63 1.81 12.50
N VAL A 90 8.75 2.47 12.23
CA VAL A 90 9.29 3.52 13.11
C VAL A 90 8.96 4.90 12.53
N ASN A 91 8.69 5.88 13.39
CA ASN A 91 8.38 7.27 12.98
C ASN A 91 7.19 7.39 11.99
N LEU A 92 6.19 6.51 12.11
CA LEU A 92 5.01 6.51 11.26
C LEU A 92 4.31 7.89 11.27
N SER A 93 4.07 8.43 10.09
CA SER A 93 3.30 9.63 9.85
C SER A 93 2.38 9.44 8.65
N VAL A 94 1.10 9.75 8.83
CA VAL A 94 0.05 9.67 7.81
C VAL A 94 -0.54 11.06 7.62
N THR A 95 -0.46 11.61 6.41
CA THR A 95 -1.05 12.93 6.11
C THR A 95 -2.57 12.86 6.14
N GLU A 96 -3.21 14.02 6.27
CA GLU A 96 -4.66 14.09 6.03
C GLU A 96 -4.95 13.72 4.56
N PRO A 97 -5.89 12.80 4.28
CA PRO A 97 -6.26 12.48 2.91
C PRO A 97 -6.82 13.69 2.16
N VAL A 98 -6.29 13.95 0.97
CA VAL A 98 -6.85 14.95 0.05
C VAL A 98 -7.97 14.29 -0.74
N VAL A 99 -9.21 14.71 -0.48
CA VAL A 99 -10.41 14.17 -1.14
C VAL A 99 -10.80 15.00 -2.35
N GLN A 100 -11.03 14.35 -3.49
CA GLN A 100 -11.57 14.94 -4.72
C GLN A 100 -12.68 14.05 -5.28
N GLY A 101 -13.94 14.44 -5.06
CA GLY A 101 -15.09 13.66 -5.49
C GLY A 101 -15.13 12.31 -4.75
N GLN A 102 -15.07 11.21 -5.52
CA GLN A 102 -15.06 9.84 -4.99
C GLN A 102 -13.64 9.27 -4.82
N SER A 103 -12.61 10.09 -5.00
CA SER A 103 -11.22 9.67 -4.87
C SER A 103 -10.55 10.40 -3.71
N ALA A 104 -9.56 9.77 -3.10
CA ALA A 104 -8.72 10.39 -2.10
C ALA A 104 -7.26 9.91 -2.24
N VAL A 105 -6.32 10.76 -1.84
CA VAL A 105 -4.89 10.39 -1.79
C VAL A 105 -4.30 10.84 -0.46
N ALA A 106 -3.49 9.99 0.14
CA ALA A 106 -2.68 10.34 1.32
C ALA A 106 -1.23 9.91 1.13
N LEU A 107 -0.31 10.58 1.82
CA LEU A 107 1.06 10.14 1.96
C LEU A 107 1.24 9.46 3.31
N VAL A 108 1.97 8.36 3.30
CA VAL A 108 2.41 7.65 4.49
C VAL A 108 3.93 7.59 4.48
N SER A 109 4.54 7.94 5.60
CA SER A 109 5.99 7.92 5.77
C SER A 109 6.37 7.22 7.06
N PHE A 110 7.46 6.47 7.03
CA PHE A 110 8.00 5.71 8.15
C PHE A 110 9.44 5.31 7.82
N ASP A 111 10.19 4.88 8.82
CA ASP A 111 11.49 4.25 8.66
C ASP A 111 11.33 2.73 8.80
N THR A 112 11.81 1.98 7.80
CA THR A 112 11.96 0.51 7.86
C THR A 112 13.43 0.19 7.84
N ALA A 113 13.95 -0.52 8.85
CA ALA A 113 15.37 -0.84 8.97
C ALA A 113 16.33 0.37 8.79
N SER A 114 15.91 1.55 9.27
CA SER A 114 16.62 2.85 9.09
C SER A 114 16.62 3.41 7.67
N VAL A 115 15.81 2.87 6.77
CA VAL A 115 15.58 3.41 5.42
C VAL A 115 14.27 4.22 5.43
N PRO A 116 14.34 5.54 5.19
CA PRO A 116 13.14 6.36 5.08
C PRO A 116 12.30 5.94 3.88
N THR A 117 11.05 5.59 4.16
CA THR A 117 10.06 5.16 3.17
C THR A 117 8.97 6.22 3.05
N THR A 118 8.47 6.43 1.83
CA THR A 118 7.28 7.24 1.60
C THR A 118 6.41 6.55 0.57
N LEU A 119 5.18 6.26 0.97
CA LEU A 119 4.15 5.66 0.16
C LEU A 119 3.08 6.69 -0.18
N SER A 120 2.61 6.66 -1.42
CA SER A 120 1.36 7.30 -1.83
C SER A 120 0.26 6.25 -1.82
N ILE A 121 -0.84 6.54 -1.11
CA ILE A 121 -1.99 5.65 -1.01
C ILE A 121 -3.15 6.30 -1.75
N SER A 122 -3.59 5.70 -2.86
CA SER A 122 -4.81 6.10 -3.54
C SER A 122 -6.00 5.32 -3.01
N MET A 123 -7.12 6.00 -2.87
CA MET A 123 -8.36 5.44 -2.36
C MET A 123 -9.52 5.86 -3.25
N ILE A 124 -10.52 5.00 -3.34
CA ILE A 124 -11.76 5.24 -4.06
C ILE A 124 -12.96 4.94 -3.15
N ASN A 125 -14.05 5.67 -3.36
CA ASN A 125 -15.33 5.43 -2.72
C ASN A 125 -16.34 4.95 -3.76
N ASP A 126 -16.79 3.71 -3.62
CA ASP A 126 -17.89 3.11 -4.39
C ASP A 126 -18.92 2.48 -3.43
N GLY A 127 -19.39 3.27 -2.47
CA GLY A 127 -20.27 2.83 -1.38
C GLY A 127 -19.54 2.65 -0.04
N ALA A 128 -18.23 2.45 -0.09
CA ALA A 128 -17.31 2.53 1.05
C ALA A 128 -15.91 2.92 0.53
N TRP A 129 -15.08 3.54 1.38
CA TRP A 129 -13.70 3.81 1.03
C TRP A 129 -12.89 2.51 0.96
N LYS A 130 -12.13 2.36 -0.11
CA LYS A 130 -11.22 1.25 -0.38
C LYS A 130 -9.88 1.77 -0.89
N ILE A 131 -8.83 0.99 -0.68
CA ILE A 131 -7.50 1.23 -1.24
C ILE A 131 -7.54 0.82 -2.70
N ASP A 132 -7.24 1.75 -3.59
CA ASP A 132 -7.24 1.53 -5.03
C ASP A 132 -5.83 1.19 -5.53
N ASP A 133 -4.80 1.80 -4.95
CA ASP A 133 -3.40 1.47 -5.23
C ASP A 133 -2.46 1.98 -4.13
N VAL A 134 -1.24 1.44 -4.13
CA VAL A 134 -0.14 1.86 -3.27
C VAL A 134 1.10 2.05 -4.13
N ALA A 135 1.85 3.13 -3.90
CA ALA A 135 3.07 3.40 -4.64
C ALA A 135 4.22 3.82 -3.71
N SER A 136 5.41 3.26 -3.91
CA SER A 136 6.63 3.82 -3.32
C SER A 136 7.09 5.04 -4.11
N VAL A 137 7.07 6.21 -3.46
CA VAL A 137 7.42 7.50 -4.07
C VAL A 137 8.65 8.16 -3.42
N GLY A 138 9.09 7.66 -2.25
CA GLY A 138 10.12 8.23 -1.37
C GLY A 138 11.58 8.07 -1.82
N ALA A 139 12.50 7.73 -0.92
CA ALA A 139 13.85 7.30 -1.31
C ALA A 139 13.83 5.79 -1.68
N GLY A 140 14.84 5.32 -2.42
CA GLY A 140 14.94 3.91 -2.81
C GLY A 140 14.14 3.53 -4.06
N GLU A 141 13.80 2.24 -4.17
CA GLU A 141 13.11 1.66 -5.32
C GLU A 141 11.68 2.19 -5.46
N LYS A 142 11.26 2.37 -6.72
CA LYS A 142 9.98 2.98 -7.08
C LYS A 142 9.11 1.96 -7.77
N TRP A 143 7.91 1.83 -7.26
CA TRP A 143 6.96 0.85 -7.73
C TRP A 143 5.54 1.34 -7.51
N LEU A 144 4.62 0.76 -8.28
CA LEU A 144 3.18 0.87 -8.13
C LEU A 144 2.66 -0.55 -7.95
N TYR A 145 1.86 -0.80 -6.90
CA TYR A 145 1.51 -2.16 -6.51
C TYR A 145 0.69 -2.86 -7.60
N SER A 146 -0.28 -2.16 -8.20
CA SER A 146 -1.02 -2.66 -9.36
C SER A 146 -0.11 -3.05 -10.53
N TRP A 147 1.02 -2.37 -10.71
CA TRP A 147 1.95 -2.66 -11.77
C TRP A 147 2.82 -3.88 -11.45
N LEU A 148 3.29 -3.97 -10.21
CA LEU A 148 4.03 -5.14 -9.73
C LEU A 148 3.18 -6.41 -9.92
N LEU A 149 1.88 -6.38 -9.61
CA LEU A 149 0.97 -7.53 -9.76
C LEU A 149 0.88 -8.07 -11.20
N GLN A 150 1.24 -7.26 -12.19
CA GLN A 150 1.11 -7.63 -13.61
C GLN A 150 2.46 -7.80 -14.30
N TYR A 151 3.52 -7.16 -13.81
CA TYR A 151 4.84 -7.15 -14.44
C TYR A 151 5.94 -7.17 -13.38
N ASP A 152 7.03 -7.89 -13.65
CA ASP A 152 8.28 -7.74 -12.91
C ASP A 152 9.13 -6.63 -13.57
N PRO A 153 9.20 -5.41 -12.99
CA PRO A 153 9.98 -4.34 -13.59
C PRO A 153 11.49 -4.49 -13.37
N TYR A 154 11.93 -5.43 -12.54
CA TYR A 154 13.32 -5.60 -12.14
C TYR A 154 14.00 -6.80 -12.82
N ASN A 155 13.22 -7.73 -13.37
CA ASN A 155 13.71 -8.91 -14.07
C ASN A 155 13.82 -8.73 -15.60
N GLN A 156 14.05 -7.50 -16.09
CA GLN A 156 14.37 -7.28 -17.50
C GLN A 156 15.83 -7.68 -17.78
N GLN A 157 16.06 -8.97 -18.06
CA GLN A 157 17.27 -9.48 -18.71
C GLN A 157 16.95 -10.04 -20.09
#